data_AF-A0A314UCR6-F1
#
_entry.id   AF-A0A314UCR6-F1
#
_cell.length_a   1.000
_cell.length_b   1.000
_cell.length_c   1.000
_cell.angle_alpha   90.00
_cell.angle_beta   90.00
_cell.angle_gamma   90.00
#
_symmetry.space_group_name_H-M   'P 1'
#
loop_
_entity.id
_entity.type
_entity.pdbx_description
1 polymer ?
#
loop_
_entity_poly.entity_id
_entity_poly.type
_entity_poly.pdbx_seq_one_letter_code
_entity_poly.pdbx_strand_id
1 'polypeptide(L)'
;MAVAGLQLSAPSAHGQGQVLLSSAKSSLFSGAPLRFSLPTSGRESFSRKQLVVFARRLSGLEEAMRIKRERESQQLTPKVKRRPPLRRGRVSPELPIPDHIPRPPYVGSSELPEIASEHQIPGSQGIADMRAACELAARILDSAGKLVRPSITTNEIDKAVHQMIIDAGAYPSPLGYGGFPKSVCTSVNECMCHGIPDSRQLQSGDIINIDVTVYLNVRS
;
A
#
# COMPACT_ATOMS: atom_id res chain seq x y z
N MET A 1 9.84 -9.89 16.64
CA MET A 1 9.00 -8.79 16.14
C MET A 1 8.99 -8.87 14.63
N ALA A 2 7.81 -8.87 14.02
CA ALA A 2 7.61 -8.85 12.58
C ALA A 2 6.60 -7.74 12.26
N VAL A 3 6.90 -6.91 11.26
CA VAL A 3 6.11 -5.70 10.96
C VAL A 3 5.85 -5.61 9.46
N ALA A 4 4.61 -5.32 9.06
CA ALA A 4 4.25 -5.10 7.65
C ALA A 4 3.31 -3.90 7.48
N GLY A 5 3.56 -3.11 6.42
CA GLY A 5 2.67 -2.05 5.94
C GLY A 5 1.85 -2.54 4.74
N LEU A 6 0.52 -2.38 4.79
CA LEU A 6 -0.41 -2.83 3.77
C LEU A 6 -1.27 -1.66 3.30
N GLN A 7 -1.46 -1.54 1.98
CA GLN A 7 -2.33 -0.54 1.37
C GLN A 7 -3.61 -1.22 0.85
N LEU A 8 -4.76 -0.69 1.26
CA LEU A 8 -6.06 -1.18 0.83
C LEU A 8 -6.48 -0.54 -0.50
N SER A 9 -6.79 -1.36 -1.50
CA SER A 9 -7.44 -0.93 -2.74
C SER A 9 -8.80 -1.59 -2.88
N ALA A 10 -9.75 -0.91 -3.53
CA ALA A 10 -11.00 -1.56 -3.93
C ALA A 10 -10.70 -2.56 -5.06
N PRO A 11 -11.36 -3.74 -5.10
CA PRO A 11 -11.21 -4.66 -6.22
C PRO A 11 -11.71 -3.98 -7.50
N SER A 12 -10.80 -3.81 -8.46
CA SER A 12 -11.12 -3.26 -9.78
C SER A 12 -11.78 -4.35 -10.62
N ALA A 13 -13.05 -4.16 -10.99
CA ALA A 13 -13.68 -4.97 -12.02
C ALA A 13 -13.19 -4.47 -13.39
N HIS A 14 -12.18 -5.11 -13.97
CA HIS A 14 -12.02 -5.37 -15.42
C HIS A 14 -10.60 -5.82 -15.82
N GLY A 15 -10.55 -6.96 -16.53
CA GLY A 15 -9.97 -7.05 -17.88
C GLY A 15 -8.45 -7.11 -18.03
N GLN A 16 -7.93 -8.31 -18.31
CA GLN A 16 -6.59 -8.54 -18.86
C GLN A 16 -6.43 -7.89 -20.24
N GLY A 17 -5.30 -7.23 -20.48
CA GLY A 17 -4.92 -6.70 -21.80
C GLY A 17 -3.41 -6.49 -21.90
N GLN A 18 -2.74 -7.39 -22.62
CA GLN A 18 -1.32 -7.36 -22.95
C GLN A 18 -0.96 -6.14 -23.81
N VAL A 19 0.20 -5.52 -23.55
CA VAL A 19 0.78 -4.49 -24.41
C VAL A 19 1.87 -5.12 -25.28
N LEU A 20 1.57 -5.29 -26.57
CA LEU A 20 2.53 -5.66 -27.62
C LEU A 20 3.12 -4.38 -28.24
N LEU A 21 4.44 -4.25 -28.20
CA LEU A 21 5.18 -3.24 -28.96
C LEU A 21 5.04 -3.50 -30.47
N SER A 22 4.68 -2.49 -31.26
CA SER A 22 4.98 -2.50 -32.70
C SER A 22 5.47 -1.14 -33.17
N SER A 23 6.69 -1.14 -33.72
CA SER A 23 7.34 -0.04 -34.45
C SER A 23 6.64 0.18 -35.79
N ALA A 24 6.33 1.43 -36.15
CA ALA A 24 5.78 1.77 -37.46
C ALA A 24 6.60 2.88 -38.13
N LYS A 25 7.14 2.53 -39.30
CA LYS A 25 7.94 3.32 -40.24
C LYS A 25 7.08 4.39 -40.93
N SER A 26 7.69 5.53 -41.27
CA SER A 26 7.07 6.64 -42.00
C SER A 26 6.80 6.28 -43.46
N SER A 27 5.56 6.52 -43.91
CA SER A 27 5.17 6.49 -45.33
C SER A 27 4.81 7.91 -45.79
N LEU A 28 5.49 8.39 -46.84
CA LEU A 28 5.19 9.65 -47.52
C LEU A 28 4.03 9.42 -48.51
N PHE A 29 2.95 10.20 -48.39
CA PHE A 29 1.89 10.28 -49.39
C PHE A 29 1.98 11.61 -50.14
N SER A 30 2.17 11.55 -51.46
CA SER A 30 2.09 12.71 -52.37
C SER A 30 0.63 12.91 -52.82
N GLY A 31 0.00 14.01 -52.39
CA GLY A 31 -1.33 14.40 -52.86
C GLY A 31 -1.29 15.04 -54.24
N ALA A 32 -2.25 14.69 -55.10
CA ALA A 32 -2.38 15.17 -56.49
C ALA A 32 -2.87 16.64 -56.57
N PRO A 33 -2.51 17.40 -57.62
CA PRO A 33 -2.93 18.78 -57.78
C PRO A 33 -4.40 18.88 -58.22
N LEU A 34 -5.20 19.66 -57.47
CA LEU A 34 -6.56 20.03 -57.85
C LEU A 34 -6.53 21.09 -58.97
N ARG A 35 -7.08 20.77 -60.14
CA ARG A 35 -7.35 21.72 -61.23
C ARG A 35 -8.76 22.29 -61.06
N PHE A 36 -8.87 23.60 -60.91
CA PHE A 36 -10.13 24.32 -61.11
C PHE A 36 -10.12 25.01 -62.47
N SER A 37 -11.12 24.69 -63.30
CA SER A 37 -11.43 25.39 -64.54
C SER A 37 -12.69 26.22 -64.34
N LEU A 38 -12.63 27.52 -64.61
CA LEU A 38 -13.81 28.39 -64.72
C LEU A 38 -13.74 29.18 -66.05
N PRO A 39 -14.86 29.40 -66.77
CA PRO A 39 -14.83 29.89 -68.15
C PRO A 39 -14.54 31.38 -68.28
N THR A 40 -14.11 31.72 -69.49
CA THR A 40 -13.50 32.95 -69.97
C THR A 40 -14.46 34.12 -70.14
N SER A 41 -13.98 35.33 -69.79
CA SER A 41 -14.27 36.58 -70.50
C SER A 41 -13.13 37.59 -70.24
N GLY A 42 -12.43 37.97 -71.32
CA GLY A 42 -11.74 39.27 -71.43
C GLY A 42 -10.38 39.48 -70.75
N ARG A 43 -9.30 39.27 -71.53
CA ARG A 43 -7.98 39.96 -71.55
C ARG A 43 -7.45 40.60 -70.25
N GLU A 44 -6.36 40.05 -69.69
CA GLU A 44 -4.99 40.55 -69.87
C GLU A 44 -3.97 39.59 -69.22
N SER A 45 -2.78 39.55 -69.81
CA SER A 45 -1.70 38.58 -69.56
C SER A 45 -0.95 38.88 -68.25
N PHE A 46 -1.07 37.99 -67.26
CA PHE A 46 -0.15 37.96 -66.11
C PHE A 46 0.43 36.57 -65.88
N SER A 47 1.76 36.52 -65.89
CA SER A 47 2.62 35.34 -65.72
C SER A 47 2.24 34.53 -64.48
N ARG A 48 1.84 33.26 -64.68
CA ARG A 48 1.45 32.32 -63.63
C ARG A 48 2.68 31.91 -62.81
N LYS A 49 2.90 32.56 -61.66
CA LYS A 49 3.76 32.00 -60.61
C LYS A 49 2.98 30.93 -59.85
N GLN A 50 3.37 29.66 -60.00
CA GLN A 50 2.78 28.54 -59.28
C GLN A 50 3.27 28.56 -57.82
N LEU A 51 2.38 28.92 -56.90
CA LEU A 51 2.65 28.89 -55.45
C LEU A 51 2.32 27.48 -54.94
N VAL A 52 3.36 26.70 -54.62
CA VAL A 52 3.22 25.38 -53.98
C VAL A 52 3.30 25.58 -52.47
N VAL A 53 2.18 25.39 -51.77
CA VAL A 53 2.13 25.47 -50.31
C VAL A 53 2.55 24.12 -49.73
N PHE A 54 3.76 24.05 -49.16
CA PHE A 54 4.19 22.90 -48.35
C PHE A 54 3.74 23.09 -46.89
N ALA A 55 2.71 22.36 -46.47
CA ALA A 55 2.40 22.23 -45.06
C ALA A 55 3.30 21.15 -44.44
N ARG A 56 4.39 21.54 -43.76
CA ARG A 56 5.14 20.62 -42.90
C ARG A 56 4.31 20.38 -41.64
N ARG A 57 3.99 19.12 -41.32
CA ARG A 57 3.40 18.74 -40.05
C ARG A 57 4.39 19.16 -38.95
N LEU A 58 4.06 20.21 -38.21
CA LEU A 58 4.88 20.69 -37.11
C LEU A 58 4.81 19.64 -35.99
N SER A 59 5.80 18.76 -35.92
CA SER A 59 5.97 17.79 -34.82
C SER A 59 5.84 18.47 -33.45
N GLY A 60 6.25 19.74 -33.35
CA GLY A 60 6.10 20.56 -32.15
C GLY A 60 4.66 20.88 -31.74
N LEU A 61 3.69 20.95 -32.67
CA LEU A 61 2.29 21.18 -32.31
C LEU A 61 1.64 19.95 -31.70
N GLU A 62 1.96 18.77 -32.21
CA GLU A 62 1.47 17.49 -31.68
C GLU A 62 2.06 17.24 -30.29
N GLU A 63 3.36 17.52 -30.11
CA GLU A 63 4.02 17.45 -28.80
C GLU A 63 3.49 18.53 -27.84
N ALA A 64 3.26 19.76 -28.29
CA ALA A 64 2.66 20.81 -27.46
C ALA A 64 1.23 20.47 -27.03
N MET A 65 0.42 19.86 -27.90
CA MET A 65 -0.91 19.37 -27.55
C MET A 65 -0.86 18.20 -26.57
N ARG A 66 0.15 17.32 -26.68
CA ARG A 66 0.39 16.22 -25.74
C ARG A 66 0.78 16.74 -24.36
N ILE A 67 1.75 17.66 -24.30
CA ILE A 67 2.18 18.34 -23.07
C ILE A 67 1.02 19.11 -22.43
N LYS A 68 0.19 19.79 -23.23
CA LYS A 68 -0.99 20.50 -22.74
C LYS A 68 -2.02 19.53 -22.15
N ARG A 69 -2.33 18.43 -22.82
CA ARG A 69 -3.22 17.38 -22.31
C ARG A 69 -2.68 16.73 -21.03
N GLU A 70 -1.38 16.46 -20.96
CA GLU A 70 -0.73 15.94 -19.77
C GLU A 70 -0.82 16.95 -18.61
N ARG A 71 -0.57 18.24 -18.85
CA ARG A 71 -0.73 19.30 -17.84
C ARG A 71 -2.18 19.49 -17.39
N GLU A 72 -3.14 19.46 -18.31
CA GLU A 72 -4.57 19.55 -18.01
C GLU A 72 -5.02 18.32 -17.21
N SER A 73 -4.52 17.12 -17.53
CA SER A 73 -4.79 15.89 -16.76
C SER A 73 -4.20 15.93 -15.35
N GLN A 74 -3.03 16.58 -15.18
CA GLN A 74 -2.40 16.81 -13.88
C GLN A 74 -3.09 17.94 -13.09
N GLN A 75 -3.65 18.94 -13.78
CA GLN A 75 -4.48 20.00 -13.17
C GLN A 75 -5.89 19.52 -12.83
N LEU A 76 -6.38 18.47 -13.50
CA LEU A 76 -7.57 17.70 -13.16
C LEU A 76 -7.33 16.73 -11.99
N THR A 77 -6.21 16.85 -11.27
CA THR A 77 -6.08 16.18 -9.96
C THR A 77 -7.31 16.56 -9.14
N PRO A 78 -8.17 15.58 -8.78
CA PRO A 78 -9.35 15.88 -7.99
C PRO A 78 -8.83 16.56 -6.73
N LYS A 79 -9.40 17.70 -6.32
CA LYS A 79 -9.12 18.33 -5.02
C LYS A 79 -9.05 17.19 -4.01
N VAL A 80 -7.84 16.88 -3.51
CA VAL A 80 -7.64 15.73 -2.63
C VAL A 80 -8.50 15.99 -1.41
N LYS A 81 -9.67 15.34 -1.34
CA LYS A 81 -10.55 15.45 -0.17
C LYS A 81 -9.73 14.89 0.98
N ARG A 82 -9.27 15.78 1.87
CA ARG A 82 -8.54 15.38 3.06
C ARG A 82 -9.43 14.45 3.86
N ARG A 83 -8.91 13.26 4.20
CA ARG A 83 -9.61 12.32 5.06
C ARG A 83 -9.83 12.98 6.43
N PRO A 84 -10.95 12.69 7.11
CA PRO A 84 -11.12 13.13 8.49
C PRO A 84 -9.99 12.53 9.35
N PRO A 85 -9.53 13.24 10.39
CA PRO A 85 -8.55 12.70 11.33
C PRO A 85 -9.03 11.38 11.95
N LEU A 86 -8.08 10.49 12.19
CA LEU A 86 -8.29 9.21 12.83
C LEU A 86 -8.87 9.40 14.24
N ARG A 87 -9.91 8.62 14.55
CA ARG A 87 -10.55 8.59 15.87
C ARG A 87 -10.47 7.18 16.44
N ARG A 88 -10.25 7.10 17.75
CA ARG A 88 -10.30 5.83 18.49
C ARG A 88 -11.72 5.28 18.50
N GLY A 89 -11.86 4.01 18.18
CA GLY A 89 -13.07 3.22 18.33
C GLY A 89 -13.23 2.67 19.76
N ARG A 90 -14.21 1.78 19.94
CA ARG A 90 -14.41 1.05 21.19
C ARG A 90 -13.40 -0.10 21.27
N VAL A 91 -12.64 -0.16 22.37
CA VAL A 91 -11.72 -1.27 22.67
C VAL A 91 -12.49 -2.37 23.39
N SER A 92 -12.34 -3.62 22.94
CA SER A 92 -12.93 -4.77 23.64
C SER A 92 -12.13 -5.14 24.89
N PRO A 93 -12.69 -5.94 25.82
CA PRO A 93 -11.90 -6.56 26.88
C PRO A 93 -10.71 -7.36 26.34
N GLU A 94 -9.73 -7.57 27.22
CA GLU A 94 -8.56 -8.42 26.96
C GLU A 94 -8.98 -9.86 26.62
N LEU A 95 -8.20 -10.51 25.76
CA LEU A 95 -8.44 -11.89 25.36
C LEU A 95 -7.74 -12.84 26.34
N PRO A 96 -8.38 -13.95 26.73
CA PRO A 96 -7.82 -14.87 27.72
C PRO A 96 -6.62 -15.63 27.16
N ILE A 97 -5.64 -15.89 28.02
CA ILE A 97 -4.47 -16.73 27.71
C ILE A 97 -4.62 -18.06 28.46
N PRO A 98 -4.56 -19.23 27.79
CA PRO A 98 -4.59 -20.53 28.46
C PRO A 98 -3.43 -20.73 29.43
N ASP A 99 -3.66 -21.45 30.53
CA ASP A 99 -2.69 -21.62 31.62
C ASP A 99 -1.40 -22.36 31.22
N HIS A 100 -1.48 -23.20 30.17
CA HIS A 100 -0.32 -23.96 29.69
C HIS A 100 0.66 -23.13 28.86
N ILE A 101 0.29 -21.90 28.47
CA ILE A 101 1.14 -21.00 27.69
C ILE A 101 2.13 -20.29 28.64
N PRO A 102 3.45 -20.43 28.45
CA PRO A 102 4.44 -19.72 29.26
C PRO A 102 4.23 -18.21 29.19
N ARG A 103 4.14 -17.56 30.35
CA ARG A 103 3.94 -16.11 30.45
C ARG A 103 5.27 -15.40 30.69
N PRO A 104 5.51 -14.26 30.02
CA PRO A 104 6.68 -13.44 30.30
C PRO A 104 6.57 -12.76 31.68
N PRO A 105 7.71 -12.37 32.28
CA PRO A 105 7.78 -11.92 33.68
C PRO A 105 7.04 -10.60 33.98
N TYR A 106 6.72 -9.80 32.95
CA TYR A 106 5.93 -8.58 33.13
C TYR A 106 4.42 -8.85 33.32
N VAL A 107 3.95 -10.07 33.02
CA VAL A 107 2.52 -10.39 33.15
C VAL A 107 2.20 -10.61 34.63
N GLY A 108 1.34 -9.75 35.18
CA GLY A 108 0.98 -9.77 36.60
C GLY A 108 1.97 -9.04 37.52
N SER A 109 3.02 -8.44 36.96
CA SER A 109 3.94 -7.56 37.68
C SER A 109 3.63 -6.09 37.36
N SER A 110 3.77 -5.21 38.36
CA SER A 110 3.79 -3.76 38.17
C SER A 110 5.19 -3.22 37.84
N GLU A 111 6.21 -4.06 37.95
CA GLU A 111 7.60 -3.69 37.72
C GLU A 111 7.95 -3.88 36.24
N LEU A 112 8.54 -2.84 35.64
CA LEU A 112 9.09 -2.94 34.30
C LEU A 112 10.38 -3.78 34.35
N PRO A 113 10.62 -4.68 33.37
CA PRO A 113 11.87 -5.40 33.29
C PRO A 113 13.06 -4.44 33.24
N GLU A 114 14.10 -4.72 34.03
CA GLU A 114 15.33 -3.94 33.99
C GLU A 114 15.97 -4.02 32.59
N ILE A 115 16.28 -2.86 32.01
CA ILE A 115 17.00 -2.81 30.75
C ILE A 115 18.45 -3.15 31.06
N ALA A 116 18.91 -4.32 30.62
CA ALA A 116 20.29 -4.73 30.76
C ALA A 116 21.22 -3.66 30.18
N SER A 117 22.19 -3.20 30.99
CA SER A 117 23.21 -2.23 30.57
C SER A 117 24.22 -2.84 29.59
N GLU A 118 24.32 -4.18 29.56
CA GLU A 118 25.25 -4.93 28.73
C GLU A 118 24.58 -5.55 27.49
N HIS A 119 25.38 -5.70 26.43
CA HIS A 119 24.94 -6.39 25.22
C HIS A 119 24.81 -7.89 25.50
N GLN A 120 23.61 -8.43 25.30
CA GLN A 120 23.38 -9.87 25.35
C GLN A 120 23.91 -10.51 24.07
N ILE A 121 24.93 -11.37 24.20
CA ILE A 121 25.45 -12.17 23.09
C ILE A 121 24.83 -13.57 23.21
N PRO A 122 23.84 -13.93 22.37
CA PRO A 122 23.17 -15.21 22.49
C PRO A 122 24.10 -16.35 22.06
N GLY A 123 24.13 -17.43 22.86
CA GLY A 123 24.76 -18.69 22.48
C GLY A 123 23.99 -19.41 21.37
N SER A 124 24.47 -20.58 20.95
CA SER A 124 23.85 -21.39 19.88
C SER A 124 22.37 -21.69 20.12
N GLN A 125 22.00 -22.02 21.35
CA GLN A 125 20.61 -22.28 21.74
C GLN A 125 19.75 -21.00 21.66
N GLY A 126 20.23 -19.88 22.22
CA GLY A 126 19.51 -18.60 22.16
C GLY A 126 19.28 -18.14 20.72
N ILE A 127 20.26 -18.35 19.84
CA ILE A 127 20.09 -18.08 18.40
C ILE A 127 19.01 -18.98 17.79
N ALA A 128 18.98 -20.27 18.13
CA ALA A 128 17.95 -21.19 17.64
C ALA A 128 16.54 -20.80 18.12
N ASP A 129 16.40 -20.42 19.39
CA ASP A 129 15.13 -19.97 19.97
C ASP A 129 14.66 -18.66 19.34
N MET A 130 15.56 -17.70 19.13
CA MET A 130 15.27 -16.46 18.40
C MET A 130 14.81 -16.73 16.97
N ARG A 131 15.44 -17.67 16.24
CA ARG A 131 15.01 -18.04 14.89
C ARG A 131 13.59 -18.60 14.90
N ALA A 132 13.28 -19.53 15.81
CA ALA A 132 11.95 -20.12 15.92
C ALA A 132 10.87 -19.06 16.23
N ALA A 133 11.14 -18.15 17.17
CA ALA A 133 10.21 -17.08 17.52
C ALA A 133 10.00 -16.09 16.36
N CYS A 134 11.07 -15.70 15.66
CA CYS A 134 10.99 -14.80 14.51
C CYS A 134 10.27 -15.44 13.32
N GLU A 135 10.53 -16.71 13.03
CA GLU A 135 9.83 -17.46 11.98
C GLU A 135 8.34 -17.57 12.27
N LEU A 136 7.96 -17.85 13.52
CA LEU A 136 6.56 -17.86 13.94
C LEU A 136 5.91 -16.48 13.73
N ALA A 137 6.54 -15.41 14.22
CA ALA A 137 6.01 -14.06 14.07
C ALA A 137 5.82 -13.68 12.60
N ALA A 138 6.76 -14.03 11.72
CA ALA A 138 6.67 -13.79 10.28
C ALA A 138 5.48 -14.54 9.65
N ARG A 139 5.32 -15.84 9.94
CA ARG A 139 4.18 -16.64 9.42
C ARG A 139 2.82 -16.09 9.87
N ILE A 140 2.74 -15.63 11.12
CA ILE A 140 1.52 -15.02 11.67
C ILE A 140 1.25 -13.67 11.01
N LEU A 141 2.28 -12.84 10.79
CA LEU A 141 2.16 -11.57 10.08
C LEU A 141 1.66 -11.76 8.63
N ASP A 142 2.22 -12.74 7.91
CA ASP A 142 1.77 -13.08 6.55
C ASP A 142 0.29 -13.49 6.55
N SER A 143 -0.13 -14.24 7.56
CA SER A 143 -1.53 -14.66 7.72
C SER A 143 -2.43 -13.49 8.09
N ALA A 144 -1.98 -12.60 8.98
CA ALA A 144 -2.69 -11.37 9.34
C ALA A 144 -2.87 -10.44 8.13
N GLY A 145 -1.86 -10.34 7.27
CA GLY A 145 -1.93 -9.54 6.05
C GLY A 145 -3.03 -9.99 5.09
N LYS A 146 -3.34 -11.30 5.04
CA LYS A 146 -4.45 -11.84 4.23
C LYS A 146 -5.84 -11.46 4.75
N LEU A 147 -5.94 -11.06 6.02
CA LEU A 147 -7.20 -10.60 6.62
C LEU A 147 -7.52 -9.14 6.26
N VAL A 148 -6.51 -8.36 5.84
CA VAL A 148 -6.65 -6.93 5.59
C VAL A 148 -7.50 -6.69 4.35
N ARG A 149 -8.73 -6.23 4.60
CA ARG A 149 -9.71 -5.86 3.57
C ARG A 149 -10.60 -4.73 4.06
N PRO A 150 -11.27 -3.97 3.18
CA PRO A 150 -12.25 -2.99 3.62
C PRO A 150 -13.32 -3.61 4.52
N SER A 151 -13.82 -2.83 5.46
CA SER A 151 -14.84 -3.17 6.46
C SER A 151 -14.41 -4.13 7.57
N ILE A 152 -13.22 -4.76 7.52
CA ILE A 152 -12.71 -5.50 8.68
C ILE A 152 -12.31 -4.51 9.78
N THR A 153 -12.56 -4.85 11.04
CA THR A 153 -12.07 -4.07 12.18
C THR A 153 -10.64 -4.45 12.56
N THR A 154 -9.89 -3.51 13.13
CA THR A 154 -8.57 -3.83 13.69
C THR A 154 -8.69 -4.82 14.85
N ASN A 155 -9.79 -4.78 15.62
CA ASN A 155 -10.11 -5.77 16.64
C ASN A 155 -10.35 -7.20 16.11
N GLU A 156 -10.91 -7.35 14.91
CA GLU A 156 -11.02 -8.67 14.27
C GLU A 156 -9.64 -9.23 13.85
N ILE A 157 -8.75 -8.35 13.38
CA ILE A 157 -7.36 -8.72 13.09
C ILE A 157 -6.64 -9.17 14.37
N ASP A 158 -6.78 -8.41 15.46
CA ASP A 158 -6.21 -8.75 16.78
C ASP A 158 -6.69 -10.11 17.28
N LYS A 159 -8.00 -10.40 17.21
CA LYS A 159 -8.55 -11.70 17.62
C LYS A 159 -7.97 -12.86 16.81
N ALA A 160 -7.84 -12.71 15.49
CA ALA A 160 -7.27 -13.74 14.64
C ALA A 160 -5.77 -13.95 14.92
N VAL A 161 -5.02 -12.86 15.08
CA VAL A 161 -3.59 -12.91 15.44
C VAL A 161 -3.40 -13.56 16.81
N HIS A 162 -4.19 -13.16 17.80
CA HIS A 162 -4.19 -13.77 19.12
C HIS A 162 -4.38 -15.29 19.04
N GLN A 163 -5.42 -15.76 18.34
CA GLN A 163 -5.69 -17.18 18.22
C GLN A 163 -4.54 -17.93 17.52
N MET A 164 -3.99 -17.38 16.43
CA MET A 164 -2.85 -17.98 15.74
C MET A 164 -1.60 -18.10 16.64
N ILE A 165 -1.38 -17.14 17.54
CA ILE A 165 -0.29 -17.16 18.51
C ILE A 165 -0.53 -18.26 19.56
N ILE A 166 -1.75 -18.33 20.10
CA ILE A 166 -2.15 -19.34 21.09
C ILE A 166 -2.05 -20.76 20.51
N ASP A 167 -2.58 -20.97 19.30
CA ASP A 167 -2.54 -22.27 18.61
C ASP A 167 -1.11 -22.74 18.34
N ALA A 168 -0.15 -21.81 18.27
CA ALA A 168 1.26 -22.08 18.11
C ALA A 168 2.01 -22.29 19.44
N GLY A 169 1.31 -22.31 20.58
CA GLY A 169 1.91 -22.50 21.90
C GLY A 169 2.73 -21.29 22.39
N ALA A 170 2.50 -20.10 21.83
CA ALA A 170 3.23 -18.89 22.15
C ALA A 170 2.35 -17.88 22.89
N TYR A 171 2.98 -16.90 23.54
CA TYR A 171 2.32 -15.77 24.18
C TYR A 171 2.39 -14.52 23.29
N PRO A 172 1.30 -13.74 23.12
CA PRO A 172 1.33 -12.49 22.38
C PRO A 172 1.99 -11.37 23.19
N SER A 173 3.27 -11.09 22.93
CA SER A 173 4.09 -10.22 23.79
C SER A 173 3.52 -8.82 24.05
N PRO A 174 2.80 -8.14 23.15
CA PRO A 174 2.19 -6.86 23.48
C PRO A 174 1.16 -6.94 24.61
N LEU A 175 0.50 -8.09 24.80
CA LEU A 175 -0.59 -8.21 25.77
C LEU A 175 -0.06 -8.06 27.20
N GLY A 176 -0.58 -7.08 27.92
CA GLY A 176 -0.19 -6.75 29.30
C GLY A 176 1.12 -5.99 29.42
N TYR A 177 1.92 -5.87 28.36
CA TYR A 177 3.20 -5.15 28.40
C TYR A 177 2.97 -3.66 28.65
N GLY A 178 3.42 -3.15 29.80
CA GLY A 178 3.16 -1.76 30.20
C GLY A 178 1.68 -1.39 30.27
N GLY A 179 0.78 -2.37 30.49
CA GLY A 179 -0.66 -2.18 30.48
C GLY A 179 -1.30 -2.10 29.08
N PHE A 180 -0.59 -2.53 28.01
CA PHE A 180 -1.15 -2.56 26.67
C PHE A 180 -2.23 -3.66 26.55
N PRO A 181 -3.46 -3.34 26.09
CA PRO A 181 -4.62 -4.21 26.29
C PRO A 181 -4.85 -5.26 25.19
N LYS A 182 -3.98 -5.31 24.17
CA LYS A 182 -4.21 -6.10 22.95
C LYS A 182 -3.00 -6.96 22.59
N SER A 183 -3.21 -7.92 21.70
CA SER A 183 -2.21 -8.94 21.34
C SER A 183 -1.26 -8.50 20.23
N VAL A 184 -1.65 -7.47 19.48
CA VAL A 184 -0.92 -6.93 18.32
C VAL A 184 -1.13 -5.42 18.26
N CYS A 185 -0.21 -4.67 17.66
CA CYS A 185 -0.46 -3.26 17.32
C CYS A 185 -1.01 -3.14 15.90
N THR A 186 -2.00 -2.27 15.69
CA THR A 186 -2.55 -1.93 14.38
C THR A 186 -2.56 -0.42 14.19
N SER A 187 -1.66 0.09 13.35
CA SER A 187 -1.39 1.52 13.18
C SER A 187 -1.84 1.97 11.79
N VAL A 188 -2.98 2.68 11.74
CA VAL A 188 -3.62 3.09 10.49
C VAL A 188 -3.29 4.56 10.15
N ASN A 189 -2.95 4.83 8.89
CA ASN A 189 -2.70 6.16 8.33
C ASN A 189 -1.71 7.01 9.17
N GLU A 190 -2.17 8.06 9.85
CA GLU A 190 -1.32 8.96 10.65
C GLU A 190 -0.91 8.38 12.02
N CYS A 191 -1.44 7.23 12.41
CA CYS A 191 -0.99 6.52 13.61
C CYS A 191 0.39 5.90 13.34
N MET A 192 1.45 6.46 13.92
CA MET A 192 2.83 6.05 13.64
C MET A 192 3.15 4.64 14.16
N CYS A 193 2.82 4.36 15.41
CA CYS A 193 3.08 3.07 16.07
C CYS A 193 2.11 2.87 17.25
N HIS A 194 2.11 1.66 17.81
CA HIS A 194 1.33 1.27 19.00
C HIS A 194 -0.17 1.58 18.92
N GLY A 195 -0.74 1.56 17.72
CA GLY A 195 -2.19 1.71 17.55
C GLY A 195 -2.91 0.53 18.22
N ILE A 196 -3.86 0.83 19.11
CA ILE A 196 -4.63 -0.19 19.84
C ILE A 196 -5.75 -0.71 18.92
N PRO A 197 -5.81 -2.03 18.64
CA PRO A 197 -6.94 -2.64 17.96
C PRO A 197 -8.28 -2.32 18.62
N ASP A 198 -9.24 -1.84 17.83
CA ASP A 198 -10.53 -1.34 18.30
C ASP A 198 -11.65 -1.61 17.26
N SER A 199 -12.85 -1.09 17.51
CA SER A 199 -14.01 -1.27 16.65
C SER A 199 -13.93 -0.50 15.30
N ARG A 200 -12.83 0.18 14.98
CA ARG A 200 -12.68 0.90 13.72
C ARG A 200 -12.58 -0.07 12.57
N GLN A 201 -13.47 0.08 11.59
CA GLN A 201 -13.37 -0.61 10.31
C GLN A 201 -12.34 0.04 9.38
N LEU A 202 -11.56 -0.78 8.68
CA LEU A 202 -10.66 -0.33 7.64
C LEU A 202 -11.43 0.17 6.42
N GLN A 203 -10.96 1.26 5.82
CA GLN A 203 -11.57 1.86 4.63
C GLN A 203 -10.70 1.62 3.39
N SER A 204 -11.34 1.61 2.21
CA SER A 204 -10.59 1.57 0.96
C SER A 204 -9.63 2.76 0.87
N GLY A 205 -8.39 2.49 0.53
CA GLY A 205 -7.30 3.46 0.48
C GLY A 205 -6.57 3.67 1.80
N ASP A 206 -7.00 3.08 2.92
CA ASP A 206 -6.23 3.10 4.16
C ASP A 206 -4.88 2.40 3.96
N ILE A 207 -3.86 2.91 4.66
CA ILE A 207 -2.62 2.16 4.90
C ILE A 207 -2.63 1.70 6.36
N ILE A 208 -2.22 0.46 6.61
CA ILE A 208 -2.16 -0.12 7.95
C ILE A 208 -0.82 -0.79 8.17
N ASN A 209 -0.20 -0.50 9.31
CA ASN A 209 0.90 -1.27 9.87
C ASN A 209 0.36 -2.29 10.88
N ILE A 210 0.81 -3.54 10.77
CA ILE A 210 0.56 -4.59 11.76
C ILE A 210 1.91 -5.02 12.34
N ASP A 211 2.03 -4.98 13.67
CA ASP A 211 3.25 -5.33 14.40
C ASP A 211 3.00 -6.52 15.34
N VAL A 212 3.57 -7.66 14.96
CA VAL A 212 3.44 -8.97 15.61
C VAL A 212 4.71 -9.27 16.41
N THR A 213 4.55 -9.51 17.70
CA THR A 213 5.63 -10.01 18.57
C THR A 213 5.11 -11.17 19.40
N VAL A 214 5.90 -12.25 19.44
CA VAL A 214 5.57 -13.49 20.16
C VAL A 214 6.65 -13.81 21.19
N TYR A 215 6.24 -14.44 22.28
CA TYR A 215 7.11 -15.00 23.30
C TYR A 215 6.99 -16.52 23.23
N LEU A 216 8.08 -17.18 22.86
CA LEU A 216 8.14 -18.60 22.52
C LEU A 216 9.48 -19.18 22.99
N ASN A 217 9.48 -20.43 23.46
CA ASN A 217 10.68 -21.20 23.84
C ASN A 217 11.57 -20.55 24.91
N VAL A 218 11.02 -19.64 25.70
CA VAL A 218 11.78 -18.99 26.77
C VAL A 218 11.68 -19.88 28.02
N ARG A 219 12.82 -20.42 28.46
CA ARG A 219 12.92 -21.14 29.72
C ARG A 219 13.16 -20.13 30.84
N SER A 220 12.44 -20.30 31.94
CA SER A 220 12.64 -19.62 33.22
C SER A 220 13.97 -19.99 33.85
#